data_AF-A0A429EQG6-F1
#
_entry.id   AF-A0A429EQG6-F1
#
_cell.length_a   1.000
_cell.length_b   1.000
_cell.length_c   1.000
_cell.angle_alpha   90.00
_cell.angle_beta   90.00
_cell.angle_gamma   90.00
#
_symmetry.space_group_name_H-M   'P 1'
#
loop_
_entity.id
_entity.type
_entity.pdbx_description
1 polymer ?
#
loop_
_entity_poly.entity_id
_entity_poly.type
_entity_poly.pdbx_seq_one_letter_code
_entity_poly.pdbx_strand_id
1 'polypeptide(L)'
;VPGVPSSASSAAGHSLGEAYEVAAQLGGSAGVALRRAAADAFVHGLHVTLVVSAGLLLLGAVMALRLPRVMQCEGEEAVSVPAPRDASKSRVSV
;
A
#
# COMPACT_ATOMS: atom_id res chain seq x y z
N VAL A 1 -18.69 18.50 11.35
CA VAL A 1 -19.84 18.15 10.47
C VAL A 1 -21.06 18.92 10.96
N PRO A 2 -21.87 19.59 10.12
CA PRO A 2 -23.03 20.35 10.58
C PRO A 2 -24.01 19.48 11.38
N GLY A 3 -24.55 20.01 12.49
CA GLY A 3 -25.50 19.30 13.36
C GLY A 3 -24.87 18.32 14.37
N VAL A 4 -23.54 18.17 14.39
CA VAL A 4 -22.81 17.37 15.40
C VAL A 4 -22.18 18.31 16.44
N PRO A 5 -22.37 18.08 17.76
CA PRO A 5 -21.69 18.84 18.81
C PRO A 5 -20.17 18.80 18.67
N SER A 6 -19.48 19.90 19.01
CA SER A 6 -18.01 20.02 18.85
C SER A 6 -17.23 18.97 19.65
N SER A 7 -17.67 18.65 20.86
CA SER A 7 -17.07 17.60 21.70
C SER A 7 -17.15 16.22 21.05
N ALA A 8 -18.30 15.86 20.50
CA ALA A 8 -18.50 14.61 19.76
C ALA A 8 -17.66 14.59 18.47
N SER A 9 -17.58 15.72 17.77
CA SER A 9 -16.77 15.85 16.57
C SER A 9 -15.27 15.71 16.85
N SER A 10 -14.80 16.17 18.01
CA SER A 10 -13.40 16.00 18.45
C SER A 10 -13.11 14.56 18.86
N ALA A 11 -14.04 13.90 19.57
CA ALA A 11 -13.90 12.50 19.96
C ALA A 11 -13.87 11.56 18.74
N ALA A 12 -14.64 11.87 17.70
CA ALA A 12 -14.66 11.11 16.44
C ALA A 12 -13.40 11.28 15.57
N GLY A 13 -12.46 12.15 15.97
CA GLY A 13 -11.34 12.57 15.11
C GLY A 13 -10.15 11.63 15.08
N HIS A 14 -9.99 10.69 16.03
CA HIS A 14 -8.76 9.90 16.13
C HIS A 14 -8.72 8.70 15.19
N SER A 15 -9.88 8.12 14.86
CA SER A 15 -9.99 6.95 14.00
C SER A 15 -11.39 6.85 13.39
N LEU A 16 -11.49 6.19 12.24
CA LEU A 16 -12.78 5.88 11.61
C LEU A 16 -13.66 4.99 12.50
N GLY A 17 -13.06 4.05 13.23
CA GLY A 17 -13.79 3.18 14.17
C GLY A 17 -14.42 3.98 15.31
N GLU A 18 -13.66 4.88 15.93
CA GLU A 18 -14.14 5.81 16.97
C GLU A 18 -15.23 6.74 16.42
N ALA A 19 -15.07 7.25 15.19
CA ALA A 19 -16.10 8.06 14.55
C ALA A 19 -17.43 7.32 14.38
N TYR A 20 -17.37 6.03 14.07
CA TYR A 20 -18.55 5.18 13.89
C TYR A 20 -19.23 4.88 15.23
N GLU A 21 -18.44 4.69 16.29
CA GLU A 21 -18.94 4.49 17.65
C GLU A 21 -19.63 5.77 18.18
N VAL A 22 -18.99 6.93 18.05
CA VAL A 22 -19.60 8.23 18.41
C VAL A 22 -20.87 8.49 17.59
N ALA A 23 -20.87 8.13 16.31
CA ALA A 23 -22.06 8.24 15.47
C ALA A 23 -23.19 7.28 15.85
N ALA A 24 -22.87 6.10 16.41
CA ALA A 24 -23.85 5.18 16.95
C ALA A 24 -24.49 5.77 18.22
N GLN A 25 -23.67 6.37 19.10
CA GLN A 25 -24.14 7.04 20.31
C GLN A 25 -25.00 8.28 20.01
N LEU A 26 -24.64 9.08 18.99
CA LEU A 26 -25.42 10.23 18.56
C LEU A 26 -26.80 9.86 17.99
N GLY A 27 -26.86 8.73 17.25
CA GLY A 27 -28.08 8.32 16.55
C GLY A 27 -28.60 9.37 15.55
N GLY A 28 -29.80 9.13 15.03
CA GLY A 28 -30.53 10.09 14.18
C GLY A 28 -29.77 10.61 12.96
N SER A 29 -30.14 11.81 12.51
CA SER A 29 -29.53 12.47 11.34
C SER A 29 -28.07 12.89 11.58
N ALA A 30 -27.74 13.31 12.80
CA ALA A 30 -26.38 13.71 13.18
C ALA A 30 -25.39 12.55 13.10
N GLY A 31 -25.76 11.37 13.62
CA GLY A 31 -24.94 10.16 13.51
C GLY A 31 -24.75 9.69 12.06
N VAL A 32 -25.79 9.78 11.23
CA VAL A 32 -25.67 9.47 9.79
C VAL A 32 -24.71 10.42 9.09
N ALA A 33 -24.81 11.73 9.37
CA ALA A 33 -23.91 12.74 8.81
C ALA A 33 -22.45 12.49 9.22
N LEU A 34 -22.21 12.15 10.50
CA LEU A 34 -20.89 11.85 11.01
C LEU A 34 -20.27 10.61 10.35
N ARG A 35 -21.03 9.50 10.23
CA ARG A 35 -20.58 8.29 9.53
C ARG A 35 -20.18 8.56 8.08
N ARG A 36 -21.01 9.31 7.35
CA ARG A 36 -20.71 9.67 5.95
C ARG A 36 -19.45 10.51 5.85
N ALA A 37 -19.33 11.55 6.68
CA ALA A 37 -18.15 12.41 6.68
C ALA A 37 -16.86 11.63 6.99
N ALA A 38 -16.90 10.70 7.95
CA ALA A 38 -15.76 9.86 8.29
C ALA A 38 -15.37 8.90 7.14
N ALA A 39 -16.36 8.27 6.50
CA ALA A 39 -16.13 7.40 5.34
C ALA A 39 -15.54 8.17 4.15
N ASP A 40 -16.10 9.33 3.83
CA ASP A 40 -15.62 10.18 2.74
C ASP A 40 -14.19 10.64 2.99
N ALA A 41 -13.85 11.05 4.22
CA ALA A 41 -12.50 11.44 4.59
C ALA A 41 -11.50 10.28 4.44
N PHE A 42 -11.87 9.06 4.83
CA PHE A 42 -11.02 7.89 4.69
C PHE A 42 -10.76 7.52 3.23
N VAL A 43 -11.82 7.47 2.41
CA VAL A 43 -11.72 7.20 0.97
C VAL A 43 -10.90 8.28 0.28
N HIS A 44 -11.09 9.55 0.66
CA HIS A 44 -10.28 10.65 0.14
C HIS A 44 -8.80 10.48 0.49
N GLY A 45 -8.49 10.11 1.74
CA GLY A 45 -7.12 9.81 2.16
C GLY A 45 -6.48 8.69 1.33
N LEU A 46 -7.21 7.59 1.08
CA LEU A 46 -6.76 6.50 0.22
C LEU A 46 -6.53 6.95 -1.22
N HIS A 47 -7.41 7.78 -1.78
CA HIS A 47 -7.19 8.33 -3.12
C HIS A 47 -5.93 9.21 -3.18
N VAL A 48 -5.66 10.03 -2.15
CA VAL A 48 -4.47 10.87 -2.11
C VAL A 48 -3.19 10.01 -2.10
N THR A 49 -3.11 8.98 -1.25
CA THR A 49 -1.93 8.10 -1.21
C THR A 49 -1.74 7.34 -2.53
N LEU A 50 -2.82 6.88 -3.16
CA LEU A 50 -2.79 6.24 -4.47
C LEU A 50 -2.32 7.19 -5.57
N VAL A 51 -2.85 8.41 -5.63
CA VAL A 51 -2.46 9.43 -6.61
C VAL A 51 -0.97 9.77 -6.49
N VAL A 52 -0.48 9.94 -5.26
CA VAL A 52 0.95 10.18 -4.99
C VAL A 52 1.78 9.00 -5.49
N SER A 53 1.39 7.77 -5.14
CA SER A 53 2.11 6.55 -5.54
C SER A 53 2.12 6.38 -7.06
N ALA A 54 0.99 6.58 -7.72
CA ALA A 54 0.86 6.54 -9.16
C ALA A 54 1.73 7.61 -9.83
N GLY A 55 1.76 8.83 -9.30
CA GLY A 55 2.64 9.90 -9.77
C GLY A 55 4.12 9.51 -9.70
N LEU A 56 4.57 8.98 -8.56
CA LEU A 56 5.94 8.50 -8.39
C LEU A 56 6.29 7.37 -9.37
N LEU A 57 5.39 6.41 -9.57
CA LEU A 57 5.58 5.34 -10.55
C LEU A 57 5.67 5.86 -11.98
N LEU A 58 4.82 6.82 -12.36
CA LEU A 58 4.88 7.46 -13.67
C LEU A 58 6.19 8.21 -13.88
N LEU A 59 6.65 8.96 -12.88
CA LEU A 59 7.96 9.62 -12.91
C LEU A 59 9.09 8.60 -13.05
N GLY A 60 9.06 7.52 -12.28
CA GLY A 60 10.04 6.43 -12.37
C GLY A 60 10.04 5.75 -13.75
N ALA A 61 8.86 5.52 -14.33
CA ALA A 61 8.72 4.96 -15.67
C ALA A 61 9.26 5.91 -16.75
N VAL A 62 8.97 7.21 -16.66
CA VAL A 62 9.54 8.22 -17.57
C VAL A 62 11.06 8.22 -17.46
N MET A 63 11.61 8.17 -16.24
CA MET A 63 13.06 8.12 -16.03
C MET A 63 13.67 6.84 -16.63
N ALA A 64 13.04 5.68 -16.42
CA ALA A 64 13.47 4.40 -16.98
C ALA A 64 13.46 4.39 -18.52
N LEU A 65 12.48 5.06 -19.14
CA LEU A 65 12.43 5.24 -20.60
C LEU A 65 13.49 6.22 -21.11
N ARG A 66 14.00 7.12 -20.26
CA ARG A 66 15.05 8.10 -20.61
C ARG A 66 16.45 7.56 -20.42
N LEU A 67 16.62 6.44 -19.71
CA LEU A 67 17.91 5.78 -19.59
C LEU A 67 18.29 5.10 -20.91
N PRO A 68 19.55 5.23 -21.38
CA PRO A 68 20.06 4.48 -22.52
C PRO A 68 19.88 2.98 -22.26
N ARG A 69 19.03 2.30 -23.05
CA ARG A 69 18.82 0.85 -22.98
C ARG A 69 19.98 0.03 -23.54
N VAL A 70 21.21 0.53 -23.46
CA VAL A 70 22.38 -0.29 -23.73
C VAL A 70 22.63 -1.15 -22.51
N MET A 71 22.02 -2.34 -22.49
CA MET A 71 22.53 -3.42 -21.65
C MET A 71 23.95 -3.69 -22.13
N GLN A 72 24.94 -3.17 -21.40
CA GLN A 72 26.32 -3.59 -21.56
C GLN A 72 26.38 -5.03 -21.03
N CYS A 73 26.07 -6.00 -21.90
CA CYS A 73 26.54 -7.35 -21.74
C CYS A 73 28.06 -7.30 -21.94
N GLU A 74 28.80 -6.82 -20.94
CA GLU A 74 30.25 -6.95 -20.93
C GLU A 74 30.55 -8.44 -20.79
N GLY A 75 30.85 -9.07 -21.93
CA GLY A 75 31.42 -10.40 -22.02
C GLY A 75 30.51 -11.53 -21.56
N GLU A 76 30.07 -12.34 -22.52
CA GLU A 76 30.05 -13.80 -22.31
C GLU A 76 31.48 -14.29 -21.99
N GLU A 77 32.08 -13.87 -20.87
CA GLU A 77 33.01 -14.76 -20.20
C GLU A 77 32.14 -15.87 -19.66
N ALA A 78 32.07 -16.95 -20.42
CA ALA A 78 31.44 -18.19 -20.03
C ALA A 78 32.12 -18.68 -18.75
N VAL A 79 31.64 -18.20 -17.60
CA VAL A 79 31.95 -18.77 -16.29
C VAL A 79 31.40 -20.18 -16.35
N SER A 80 32.30 -21.13 -16.61
CA SER A 80 31.96 -22.54 -16.65
C SER A 80 31.34 -22.92 -15.31
N VAL A 81 30.07 -23.35 -15.34
CA VAL A 81 29.39 -23.89 -14.16
C VAL A 81 30.26 -25.03 -13.62
N PRO A 82 30.66 -25.01 -12.33
CA PRO A 82 31.44 -26.08 -11.75
C PRO A 82 30.71 -27.42 -11.94
N ALA A 83 31.46 -28.46 -12.32
CA ALA A 83 30.87 -29.77 -12.60
C ALA A 83 29.99 -30.25 -11.42
N PRO A 84 28.83 -30.86 -11.70
CA PRO A 84 27.98 -31.43 -10.66
C PRO A 84 28.82 -32.37 -9.79
N ARG A 85 28.76 -32.20 -8.46
CA ARG A 85 29.40 -33.17 -7.55
C ARG A 85 28.79 -34.54 -7.82
N ASP A 86 29.64 -35.50 -8.16
CA ASP A 86 29.23 -36.90 -8.33
C ASP A 86 28.40 -37.32 -7.12
N ALA A 87 27.18 -37.81 -7.41
CA ALA A 87 26.29 -38.34 -6.42
C ALA A 87 26.96 -39.57 -5.78
N SER A 88 27.62 -39.36 -4.64
CA SER A 88 28.17 -40.42 -3.81
C SER A 88 27.03 -41.40 -3.55
N LYS A 89 27.12 -42.60 -4.14
CA LYS A 89 26.10 -43.64 -4.04
C LYS A 89 25.83 -43.87 -2.56
N SER A 90 24.61 -43.52 -2.14
CA SER A 90 24.07 -43.79 -0.82
C SER A 90 24.26 -45.27 -0.51
N ARG A 91 25.26 -45.58 0.32
CA ARG A 91 25.42 -46.91 0.93
C ARG A 91 24.47 -46.98 2.12
N VAL A 92 23.18 -47.10 1.83
CA VAL A 92 22.22 -47.59 2.82
C VAL A 92 21.91 -49.02 2.43
N SER A 93 22.65 -49.95 3.05
CA SER A 93 22.32 -51.38 3.07
C SER A 93 21.06 -51.57 3.90
N VAL A 94 20.12 -52.34 3.34
CA VAL A 94 19.00 -52.99 4.03
C VAL A 94 19.50 -54.24 4.73
#